data_AF-A0A8H5RA23-F1
#
_entry.id   AF-A0A8H5RA23-F1
#
_cell.length_a   1.000
_cell.length_b   1.000
_cell.length_c   1.000
_cell.angle_alpha   90.00
_cell.angle_beta   90.00
_cell.angle_gamma   90.00
#
_symmetry.space_group_name_H-M   'P 1'
#
loop_
_entity.id
_entity.type
_entity.pdbx_description
1 polymer ?
#
loop_
_entity_poly.entity_id
_entity_poly.type
_entity_poly.pdbx_seq_one_letter_code
_entity_poly.pdbx_strand_id
1 'polypeptide(L)'
;MAPSPTEKKEEAQQIDNMSKAQDRMARFKALQARAKTSSEKNLREATLESQRLATDPSQLTALHRKHAIASHKLLKADVEEAGGDFERKRAWDWTVDESEKWDKRLKKKTTRRDNNAFADHTQEANKIYKRQLKNIDMNMEQYEKDKKALIEKAAASGGLDIVETEDGELIAVDKDGSFYSTADSTTFAENKPDKAAVDRLVADLQRAEEQRLKKRKERMAQNGDDGDVTYINEKNKQFNQKLSRFYNKYTAEIRDSFERGTMI
;
A
#
# COMPACT_ATOMS: atom_id res chain seq x y z
N MET A 1 -39.89 -46.64 74.11
CA MET A 1 -39.42 -47.50 73.01
C MET A 1 -38.33 -46.74 72.29
N ALA A 2 -37.06 -47.07 72.54
CA ALA A 2 -35.93 -46.39 71.92
C ALA A 2 -35.69 -47.00 70.53
N PRO A 3 -35.50 -46.20 69.46
CA PRO A 3 -35.31 -46.73 68.12
C PRO A 3 -34.04 -47.59 68.08
N SER A 4 -34.17 -48.72 67.41
CA SER A 4 -33.13 -49.74 67.31
C SER A 4 -31.87 -49.17 66.63
N PRO A 5 -30.66 -49.65 66.95
CA PRO A 5 -29.41 -49.15 66.36
C PRO A 5 -29.32 -49.33 64.83
N THR A 6 -30.22 -50.13 64.24
CA THR A 6 -30.44 -50.28 62.80
C THR A 6 -31.21 -49.10 62.20
N GLU A 7 -32.29 -48.62 62.84
CA GLU A 7 -33.10 -47.48 62.36
C GLU A 7 -32.30 -46.16 62.36
N LYS A 8 -31.46 -45.92 63.38
CA LYS A 8 -30.58 -44.73 63.41
C LYS A 8 -29.50 -44.73 62.33
N LYS A 9 -29.04 -45.92 61.90
CA LYS A 9 -28.08 -46.04 60.78
C LYS A 9 -28.77 -45.76 59.45
N GLU A 10 -30.02 -46.18 59.30
CA GLU A 10 -30.83 -45.92 58.10
C GLU A 10 -31.20 -44.43 57.97
N GLU A 11 -31.59 -43.76 59.06
CA GLU A 11 -31.84 -42.30 59.06
C GLU A 11 -30.58 -41.48 58.73
N ALA A 12 -29.43 -41.84 59.30
CA ALA A 12 -28.16 -41.18 58.99
C ALA A 12 -27.73 -41.36 57.53
N GLN A 13 -27.98 -42.54 56.95
CA GLN A 13 -27.73 -42.81 55.53
C GLN A 13 -28.69 -42.03 54.62
N GLN A 14 -29.95 -41.83 55.02
CA GLN A 14 -30.90 -41.00 54.28
C GLN A 14 -30.50 -39.53 54.28
N ILE A 15 -30.03 -38.99 55.41
CA ILE A 15 -29.55 -37.60 55.50
C ILE A 15 -28.30 -37.38 54.66
N ASP A 16 -27.34 -38.31 54.68
CA ASP A 16 -26.13 -38.28 53.83
C ASP A 16 -26.49 -38.37 52.33
N ASN A 17 -27.46 -39.22 51.97
CA ASN A 17 -27.97 -39.31 50.60
C ASN A 17 -28.68 -38.02 50.14
N MET A 18 -29.41 -37.35 51.03
CA MET A 18 -30.05 -36.05 50.77
C MET A 18 -29.03 -34.92 50.63
N SER A 19 -28.00 -34.88 51.48
CA SER A 19 -26.88 -33.93 51.36
C SER A 19 -26.13 -34.13 50.04
N LYS A 20 -25.80 -35.38 49.69
CA LYS A 20 -25.20 -35.72 48.39
C LYS A 20 -26.11 -35.35 47.22
N ALA A 21 -27.43 -35.44 47.36
CA ALA A 21 -28.38 -34.99 46.35
C ALA A 21 -28.38 -33.45 46.20
N GLN A 22 -28.30 -32.71 47.31
CA GLN A 22 -28.18 -31.25 47.31
C GLN A 22 -26.85 -30.79 46.69
N ASP A 23 -25.73 -31.44 47.00
CA ASP A 23 -24.44 -31.17 46.38
C ASP A 23 -24.44 -31.44 44.87
N ARG A 24 -25.08 -32.54 44.44
CA ARG A 24 -25.30 -32.82 43.01
C ARG A 24 -26.14 -31.73 42.35
N MET A 25 -27.20 -31.25 42.99
CA MET A 25 -28.03 -30.15 42.48
C MET A 25 -27.26 -28.82 42.43
N ALA A 26 -26.45 -28.51 43.43
CA ALA A 26 -25.62 -27.31 43.46
C ALA A 26 -24.56 -27.34 42.34
N ARG A 27 -23.89 -28.48 42.13
CA ARG A 27 -22.97 -28.69 41.01
C ARG A 27 -23.66 -28.57 39.66
N PHE A 28 -24.88 -29.10 39.53
CA PHE A 28 -25.67 -28.97 38.32
C PHE A 28 -26.07 -27.52 38.03
N LYS A 29 -26.51 -26.76 39.03
CA LYS A 29 -26.78 -25.32 38.90
C LYS A 29 -25.53 -24.52 38.53
N ALA A 30 -24.38 -24.85 39.12
CA ALA A 30 -23.11 -24.24 38.74
C ALA A 30 -22.70 -24.56 37.30
N LEU A 31 -22.92 -25.80 36.85
CA LEU A 31 -22.71 -26.21 35.46
C LEU A 31 -23.63 -25.44 34.50
N GLN A 32 -24.92 -25.29 34.85
CA GLN A 32 -25.88 -24.50 34.06
C GLN A 32 -25.48 -23.03 33.97
N ALA A 33 -25.06 -22.41 35.08
CA ALA A 33 -24.59 -21.03 35.10
C ALA A 33 -23.34 -20.87 34.21
N ARG A 34 -22.38 -21.81 34.31
CA ARG A 34 -21.21 -21.82 33.44
C ARG A 34 -21.60 -21.95 31.97
N ALA A 35 -22.50 -22.87 31.62
CA ALA A 35 -23.00 -23.07 30.27
C ALA A 35 -23.68 -21.80 29.71
N LYS A 36 -24.46 -21.10 30.54
CA LYS A 36 -25.08 -19.82 30.17
C LYS A 36 -24.03 -18.74 29.91
N THR A 37 -23.05 -18.56 30.79
CA THR A 37 -21.99 -17.57 30.60
C THR A 37 -21.12 -17.87 29.37
N SER A 38 -20.84 -19.15 29.08
CA SER A 38 -20.12 -19.52 27.85
C SER A 38 -20.95 -19.25 26.61
N SER A 39 -22.25 -19.54 26.63
CA SER A 39 -23.14 -19.24 25.51
C SER A 39 -23.23 -17.74 25.24
N GLU A 40 -23.37 -16.91 26.28
CA GLU A 40 -23.39 -15.45 26.14
C GLU A 40 -22.06 -14.88 25.63
N LYS A 41 -20.93 -15.38 26.13
CA LYS A 41 -19.59 -14.98 25.64
C LYS A 41 -19.37 -15.39 24.19
N ASN A 42 -19.77 -16.60 23.81
CA ASN A 42 -19.66 -17.10 22.45
C ASN A 42 -20.54 -16.28 21.50
N LEU A 43 -21.78 -15.94 21.91
CA LEU A 43 -22.67 -15.09 21.13
C LEU A 43 -22.07 -13.68 20.98
N ARG A 44 -21.57 -13.07 22.07
CA ARG A 44 -20.91 -11.77 22.01
C ARG A 44 -19.70 -11.79 21.07
N GLU A 45 -18.81 -12.78 21.19
CA GLU A 45 -17.64 -12.86 20.33
C GLU A 45 -18.03 -13.11 18.86
N ALA A 46 -19.01 -13.98 18.59
CA ALA A 46 -19.52 -14.19 17.24
C ALA A 46 -20.17 -12.91 16.65
N THR A 47 -20.85 -12.10 17.47
CA THR A 47 -21.38 -10.80 17.02
C THR A 47 -20.27 -9.77 16.79
N LEU A 48 -19.20 -9.78 17.59
CA LEU A 48 -18.06 -8.88 17.39
C LEU A 48 -17.22 -9.31 16.18
N GLU A 49 -17.04 -10.61 15.95
CA GLU A 49 -16.40 -11.15 14.76
C GLU A 49 -17.18 -10.78 13.50
N SER A 50 -18.50 -10.97 13.49
CA SER A 50 -19.33 -10.56 12.34
C SER A 50 -19.28 -9.06 12.10
N GLN A 51 -19.21 -8.23 13.15
CA GLN A 51 -18.97 -6.79 13.02
C GLN A 51 -17.58 -6.47 12.46
N ARG A 52 -16.52 -7.12 12.93
CA ARG A 52 -15.14 -6.94 12.42
C ARG A 52 -15.05 -7.34 10.94
N LEU A 53 -15.73 -8.42 10.54
CA LEU A 53 -15.81 -8.87 9.15
C LEU A 53 -16.66 -7.92 8.28
N ALA A 54 -17.69 -7.28 8.86
CA ALA A 54 -18.52 -6.31 8.17
C ALA A 54 -17.85 -4.93 8.01
N THR A 55 -16.92 -4.56 8.89
CA THR A 55 -16.17 -3.31 8.76
C THR A 55 -15.12 -3.41 7.66
N ASP A 56 -15.25 -2.57 6.63
CA ASP A 56 -14.22 -2.43 5.60
C ASP A 56 -12.93 -1.82 6.20
N PRO A 57 -11.77 -2.51 6.14
CA PRO A 57 -10.50 -1.98 6.62
C PRO A 57 -10.11 -0.62 6.02
N SER A 58 -10.59 -0.31 4.80
CA SER A 58 -10.33 0.97 4.15
C SER A 58 -10.94 2.15 4.91
N GLN A 59 -12.10 1.94 5.53
CA GLN A 59 -12.84 2.96 6.27
C GLN A 59 -12.16 3.29 7.61
N LEU A 60 -11.49 2.32 8.24
CA LEU A 60 -10.73 2.54 9.47
C LEU A 60 -9.65 3.61 9.28
N THR A 61 -8.92 3.58 8.17
CA THR A 61 -7.88 4.58 7.88
C THR A 61 -8.47 5.99 7.76
N ALA A 62 -9.63 6.12 7.13
CA ALA A 62 -10.34 7.39 7.00
C ALA A 62 -10.86 7.88 8.36
N LEU A 63 -11.38 6.99 9.20
CA LEU A 63 -11.81 7.31 10.57
C LEU A 63 -10.64 7.76 11.45
N HIS A 64 -9.52 7.03 11.43
CA HIS A 64 -8.30 7.44 12.16
C HIS A 64 -7.80 8.81 11.69
N ARG A 65 -7.83 9.09 10.39
CA ARG A 65 -7.46 10.41 9.86
C ARG A 65 -8.41 11.50 10.35
N LYS A 66 -9.73 11.26 10.35
CA LYS A 66 -10.73 12.21 10.88
C LYS A 66 -10.52 12.46 12.37
N HIS A 67 -10.28 11.40 13.15
CA HIS A 67 -10.00 11.48 14.58
C HIS A 67 -8.71 12.26 14.87
N ALA A 68 -7.63 12.02 14.12
CA ALA A 68 -6.38 12.77 14.24
C ALA A 68 -6.58 14.27 13.91
N ILE A 69 -7.36 14.59 12.88
CA ILE A 69 -7.70 15.98 12.56
C ILE A 69 -8.54 16.61 13.67
N ALA A 70 -9.53 15.89 14.22
CA ALA A 70 -10.40 16.40 15.27
C ALA A 70 -9.62 16.66 16.57
N SER A 71 -8.83 15.69 17.03
CA SER A 71 -7.96 15.85 18.21
C SER A 71 -6.94 16.99 18.04
N HIS A 72 -6.34 17.14 16.86
CA HIS A 72 -5.47 18.28 16.56
C HIS A 72 -6.23 19.62 16.64
N LYS A 73 -7.46 19.69 16.13
CA LYS A 73 -8.29 20.91 16.19
C LYS A 73 -8.70 21.25 17.63
N LEU A 74 -9.06 20.25 18.42
CA LEU A 74 -9.37 20.43 19.84
C LEU A 74 -8.15 20.96 20.59
N LEU A 75 -7.00 20.29 20.46
CA LEU A 75 -5.77 20.71 21.14
C LEU A 75 -5.34 22.12 20.71
N LYS A 76 -5.51 22.49 19.43
CA LYS A 76 -5.28 23.85 18.96
C LYS A 76 -6.21 24.86 19.67
N ALA A 77 -7.50 24.56 19.77
CA ALA A 77 -8.47 25.42 20.45
C ALA A 77 -8.15 25.57 21.95
N ASP A 78 -7.81 24.48 22.64
CA ASP A 78 -7.44 24.49 24.05
C ASP A 78 -6.20 25.37 24.32
N VAL A 79 -5.21 25.31 23.41
CA VAL A 79 -3.98 26.13 23.53
C VAL A 79 -4.25 27.61 23.24
N GLU A 80 -5.10 27.91 22.27
CA GLU A 80 -5.54 29.28 21.96
C GLU A 80 -6.38 29.87 23.10
N GLU A 81 -7.28 29.09 23.71
CA GLU A 81 -8.08 29.49 24.88
C GLU A 81 -7.20 29.75 26.11
N ALA A 82 -6.13 28.97 26.29
CA ALA A 82 -5.11 29.20 27.31
C ALA A 82 -4.19 30.41 27.00
N GLY A 83 -4.38 31.10 25.87
CA GLY A 83 -3.60 32.27 25.46
C GLY A 83 -2.21 31.95 24.89
N GLY A 84 -1.94 30.69 24.54
CA GLY A 84 -0.68 30.24 23.95
C GLY A 84 -0.70 30.19 22.43
N ASP A 85 0.49 30.19 21.82
CA ASP A 85 0.68 29.96 20.38
C ASP A 85 0.90 28.46 20.12
N PHE A 86 -0.09 27.82 19.51
CA PHE A 86 -0.07 26.39 19.19
C PHE A 86 1.07 26.01 18.24
N GLU A 87 1.32 26.83 17.21
CA GLU A 87 2.34 26.55 16.20
C GLU A 87 3.74 26.63 16.82
N ARG A 88 3.94 27.55 17.77
CA ARG A 88 5.17 27.62 18.56
C ARG A 88 5.35 26.37 19.42
N LYS A 89 4.36 25.97 20.21
CA LYS A 89 4.45 24.76 21.06
C LYS A 89 4.77 23.52 20.23
N ARG A 90 4.15 23.37 19.06
CA ARG A 90 4.42 22.27 18.13
C ARG A 90 5.83 22.32 17.54
N ALA A 91 6.33 23.52 17.22
CA ALA A 91 7.68 23.69 16.68
C ALA A 91 8.77 23.28 17.68
N TRP A 92 8.50 23.34 18.99
CA TRP A 92 9.42 22.85 20.02
C TRP A 92 9.57 21.33 20.00
N ASP A 93 8.52 20.61 19.62
CA ASP A 93 8.53 19.15 19.56
C ASP A 93 9.17 18.61 18.26
N TRP A 94 9.52 19.47 17.29
CA TRP A 94 10.15 19.04 16.05
C TRP A 94 11.60 18.62 16.28
N THR A 95 11.86 17.35 16.03
CA THR A 95 13.23 16.83 15.97
C THR A 95 13.90 17.22 14.66
N VAL A 96 15.24 17.33 14.66
CA VAL A 96 16.03 17.63 13.46
C VAL A 96 15.75 16.62 12.35
N ASP A 97 15.69 15.33 12.69
CA ASP A 97 15.42 14.24 11.74
C ASP A 97 14.03 14.35 11.08
N GLU A 98 13.02 14.78 11.82
CA GLU A 98 11.67 14.99 11.29
C GLU A 98 11.62 16.19 10.35
N SER A 99 12.29 17.30 10.73
CA SER A 99 12.42 18.47 9.87
C SER A 99 13.12 18.11 8.55
N GLU A 100 14.24 17.39 8.60
CA GLU A 100 14.95 16.97 7.39
C GLU A 100 14.09 16.06 6.49
N LYS A 101 13.35 15.11 7.08
CA LYS A 101 12.44 14.23 6.32
C LYS A 101 11.31 15.04 5.68
N TRP A 102 10.80 16.05 6.38
CA TRP A 102 9.80 16.97 5.86
C TRP A 102 10.34 17.79 4.68
N ASP A 103 11.52 18.36 4.80
CA ASP A 103 12.17 19.13 3.74
C ASP A 103 12.49 18.26 2.52
N LYS A 104 12.99 17.04 2.73
CA LYS A 104 13.18 16.04 1.67
C LYS A 104 11.87 15.75 0.94
N ARG A 105 10.75 15.63 1.66
CA ARG A 105 9.42 15.43 1.06
C ARG A 105 8.96 16.66 0.27
N LEU A 106 9.14 17.86 0.81
CA LEU A 106 8.74 19.10 0.15
C LEU A 106 9.56 19.33 -1.12
N LYS A 107 10.88 19.15 -1.06
CA LYS A 107 11.79 19.18 -2.22
C LYS A 107 11.43 18.14 -3.27
N LYS A 108 11.05 16.93 -2.87
CA LYS A 108 10.55 15.90 -3.80
C LYS A 108 9.23 16.30 -4.46
N LYS A 109 8.36 17.03 -3.75
CA LYS A 109 7.10 17.56 -4.32
C LYS A 109 7.37 18.69 -5.30
N THR A 110 8.25 19.64 -4.98
CA THR A 110 8.59 20.76 -5.87
C THR A 110 9.27 20.26 -7.13
N THR A 111 10.29 19.42 -7.02
CA THR A 111 10.97 18.79 -8.17
C THR A 111 10.01 18.02 -9.08
N ARG A 112 8.99 17.34 -8.53
CA ARG A 112 7.95 16.67 -9.34
C ARG A 112 7.06 17.65 -10.10
N ARG A 113 6.69 18.78 -9.48
CA ARG A 113 5.91 19.84 -10.12
C ARG A 113 6.72 20.45 -11.28
N ASP A 114 7.97 20.78 -11.01
CA ASP A 114 8.83 21.49 -11.96
C ASP A 114 9.22 20.57 -13.13
N ASN A 115 9.44 19.27 -12.88
CA ASN A 115 9.73 18.26 -13.91
C ASN A 115 8.50 17.75 -14.67
N ASN A 116 7.34 18.40 -14.56
CA ASN A 116 6.13 18.00 -15.29
C ASN A 116 6.19 18.39 -16.79
N ALA A 117 6.89 19.47 -17.13
CA ALA A 117 7.05 19.89 -18.52
C ALA A 117 7.98 18.94 -19.29
N PHE A 118 7.70 18.79 -20.59
CA PHE A 118 8.64 18.16 -21.51
C PHE A 118 9.86 19.07 -21.70
N ALA A 119 11.06 18.50 -21.55
CA ALA A 119 12.32 19.21 -21.73
C ALA A 119 13.16 18.52 -22.83
N ASP A 120 13.50 17.25 -22.61
CA ASP A 120 14.29 16.43 -23.54
C ASP A 120 13.77 14.99 -23.60
N HIS A 121 13.99 14.33 -24.75
CA HIS A 121 13.63 12.95 -24.99
C HIS A 121 14.37 11.97 -24.07
N THR A 122 15.66 12.22 -23.78
CA THR A 122 16.43 11.34 -22.88
C THR A 122 15.90 11.39 -21.45
N GLN A 123 15.54 12.58 -20.97
CA GLN A 123 14.98 12.78 -19.64
C GLN A 123 13.58 12.15 -19.54
N GLU A 124 12.75 12.29 -20.57
CA GLU A 124 11.42 11.68 -20.59
C GLU A 124 11.50 10.15 -20.64
N ALA A 125 12.40 9.59 -21.44
CA ALA A 125 12.67 8.15 -21.45
C ALA A 125 13.09 7.65 -20.07
N ASN A 126 13.99 8.36 -19.39
CA ASN A 126 14.40 8.05 -18.02
C ASN A 126 13.25 8.12 -17.01
N LYS A 127 12.33 9.09 -17.13
CA LYS A 127 11.13 9.17 -16.27
C LYS A 127 10.20 7.97 -16.49
N ILE A 128 9.99 7.59 -17.75
CA ILE A 128 9.18 6.43 -18.12
C ILE A 128 9.81 5.15 -17.57
N TYR A 129 11.11 4.96 -17.78
CA TYR A 129 11.86 3.82 -17.27
C TYR A 129 11.76 3.71 -15.74
N LYS A 130 12.01 4.80 -15.00
CA LYS A 130 11.86 4.83 -13.53
C LYS A 130 10.44 4.56 -13.05
N ARG A 131 9.41 4.85 -13.87
CA ARG A 131 8.03 4.52 -13.56
C ARG A 131 7.76 3.04 -13.82
N GLN A 132 8.27 2.50 -14.93
CA GLN A 132 8.16 1.07 -15.24
C GLN A 132 8.85 0.23 -14.17
N LEU A 133 10.06 0.58 -13.74
CA LEU A 133 10.78 -0.12 -12.66
C LEU A 133 9.99 -0.23 -11.35
N LYS A 134 9.14 0.76 -11.04
CA LYS A 134 8.30 0.72 -9.83
C LYS A 134 7.11 -0.22 -9.94
N ASN A 135 6.72 -0.56 -11.16
CA ASN A 135 5.60 -1.44 -11.46
C ASN A 135 6.05 -2.88 -11.71
N ILE A 136 7.36 -3.15 -11.69
CA ILE A 136 7.88 -4.51 -11.84
C ILE A 136 7.76 -5.23 -10.49
N ASP A 137 7.02 -6.32 -10.48
CA ASP A 137 6.95 -7.22 -9.33
C ASP A 137 8.10 -8.23 -9.40
N MET A 138 9.00 -8.18 -8.41
CA MET A 138 10.17 -9.05 -8.33
C MET A 138 9.84 -10.31 -7.51
N ASN A 139 9.96 -11.50 -8.12
CA ASN A 139 9.80 -12.76 -7.41
C ASN A 139 11.13 -13.23 -6.81
N MET A 140 11.34 -12.96 -5.53
CA MET A 140 12.58 -13.31 -4.82
C MET A 140 12.78 -14.83 -4.68
N GLU A 141 11.71 -15.61 -4.55
CA GLU A 141 11.81 -17.07 -4.40
C GLU A 141 12.29 -17.74 -5.69
N GLN A 142 11.78 -17.29 -6.85
CA GLN A 142 12.24 -17.78 -8.15
C GLN A 142 13.71 -17.42 -8.36
N TYR A 143 14.08 -16.18 -8.05
CA TYR A 143 15.47 -15.73 -8.12
C TYR A 143 16.40 -16.58 -7.25
N GLU A 144 16.03 -16.90 -6.02
CA GLU A 144 16.85 -17.76 -5.15
C GLU A 144 16.98 -19.19 -5.65
N LYS A 145 15.93 -19.76 -6.24
CA LYS A 145 15.96 -21.09 -6.86
C LYS A 145 16.90 -21.13 -8.07
N ASP A 146 16.75 -20.17 -8.97
CA ASP A 146 17.58 -20.04 -10.17
C ASP A 146 19.04 -19.78 -9.78
N LYS A 147 19.27 -18.93 -8.76
CA LYS A 147 20.60 -18.69 -8.19
C LYS A 147 21.22 -19.98 -7.66
N LYS A 148 20.49 -20.77 -6.84
CA LYS A 148 21.00 -22.05 -6.31
C LYS A 148 21.32 -23.05 -7.42
N ALA A 149 20.46 -23.17 -8.43
CA ALA A 149 20.69 -24.05 -9.57
C ALA A 149 21.93 -23.66 -10.38
N LEU A 150 22.18 -22.36 -10.56
CA LEU A 150 23.41 -21.87 -11.19
C LEU A 150 24.65 -22.16 -10.35
N ILE A 151 24.59 -21.99 -9.02
CA ILE A 151 25.70 -22.36 -8.11
C ILE A 151 25.99 -23.85 -8.21
N GLU A 152 24.96 -24.71 -8.20
CA GLU A 152 25.12 -26.16 -8.30
C GLU A 152 25.75 -26.56 -9.65
N LYS A 153 25.32 -25.94 -10.75
CA LYS A 153 25.90 -26.17 -12.09
C LYS A 153 27.35 -25.70 -12.17
N ALA A 154 27.68 -24.55 -11.60
CA ALA A 154 29.04 -24.04 -11.54
C ALA A 154 29.93 -24.95 -10.67
N ALA A 155 29.39 -25.48 -9.56
CA ALA A 155 30.13 -26.37 -8.67
C ALA A 155 30.40 -27.72 -9.36
N ALA A 156 29.41 -28.25 -10.07
CA ALA A 156 29.53 -29.49 -10.85
C ALA A 156 30.49 -29.37 -12.04
N SER A 157 30.61 -28.18 -12.63
CA SER A 157 31.56 -27.91 -13.73
C SER A 157 32.96 -27.54 -13.24
N GLY A 158 33.18 -27.43 -11.93
CA GLY A 158 34.47 -27.07 -11.34
C GLY A 158 34.85 -25.60 -11.54
N GLY A 159 33.90 -24.73 -11.90
CA GLY A 159 34.12 -23.30 -12.17
C GLY A 159 34.13 -22.40 -10.93
N LEU A 160 33.86 -22.95 -9.74
CA LEU A 160 33.99 -22.23 -8.47
C LEU A 160 35.34 -22.55 -7.85
N ASP A 161 36.24 -21.56 -7.86
CA ASP A 161 37.53 -21.63 -7.19
C ASP A 161 37.30 -21.31 -5.70
N ILE A 162 37.72 -22.20 -4.81
CA ILE A 162 37.62 -21.99 -3.37
C ILE A 162 38.87 -21.24 -2.93
N VAL A 163 38.74 -19.94 -2.65
CA VAL A 163 39.84 -19.09 -2.20
C VAL A 163 39.74 -18.92 -0.69
N GLU A 164 40.75 -19.37 0.05
CA GLU A 164 40.91 -19.02 1.47
C GLU A 164 41.41 -17.58 1.57
N THR A 165 40.62 -16.72 2.20
CA THR A 165 41.04 -15.34 2.54
C THR A 165 42.00 -15.35 3.74
N GLU A 166 42.76 -14.27 3.93
CA GLU A 166 43.77 -14.14 5.00
C GLU A 166 43.19 -14.33 6.42
N ASP A 167 41.87 -14.18 6.58
CA ASP A 167 41.11 -14.40 7.82
C ASP A 167 40.62 -15.85 8.01
N GLY A 168 40.91 -16.76 7.07
CA GLY A 168 40.52 -18.17 7.13
C GLY A 168 39.08 -18.47 6.69
N GLU A 169 38.37 -17.50 6.09
CA GLU A 169 37.07 -17.74 5.46
C GLU A 169 37.24 -18.26 4.01
N LEU A 170 36.60 -19.39 3.71
CA LEU A 170 36.54 -20.01 2.38
C LEU A 170 35.48 -19.28 1.55
N ILE A 171 35.91 -18.49 0.57
CA ILE A 171 35.03 -17.77 -0.36
C ILE A 171 35.07 -18.48 -1.71
N ALA A 172 33.90 -18.90 -2.20
CA ALA A 172 33.77 -19.44 -3.54
C ALA A 172 33.73 -18.29 -4.55
N VAL A 173 34.82 -18.11 -5.30
CA VAL A 173 34.97 -17.05 -6.31
C VAL A 173 34.75 -17.66 -7.70
N ASP A 174 33.74 -17.16 -8.41
CA ASP A 174 33.47 -17.51 -9.81
C ASP A 174 34.44 -16.74 -10.72
N LYS A 175 35.44 -17.42 -11.25
CA LYS A 175 36.51 -16.82 -12.06
C LYS A 175 36.14 -16.70 -13.53
N ASP A 176 35.29 -17.61 -14.00
CA ASP A 176 34.89 -17.75 -15.40
C ASP A 176 33.62 -16.95 -15.75
N GLY A 177 33.00 -16.30 -14.77
CA GLY A 177 31.75 -15.54 -14.94
C GLY A 177 30.54 -16.43 -15.28
N SER A 178 30.61 -17.69 -14.86
CA SER A 178 29.59 -18.71 -15.09
C SER A 178 28.32 -18.48 -14.24
N PHE A 179 28.51 -17.89 -13.06
CA PHE A 179 27.49 -17.59 -12.06
C PHE A 179 27.13 -16.10 -12.06
N TYR A 180 28.13 -15.21 -12.05
CA TYR A 180 27.95 -13.78 -12.28
C TYR A 180 28.52 -13.40 -13.64
N SER A 181 27.63 -13.16 -14.60
CA SER A 181 27.99 -12.77 -15.96
C SER A 181 28.98 -11.60 -15.97
N THR A 182 30.20 -11.87 -16.45
CA THR A 182 31.24 -10.89 -16.75
C THR A 182 31.08 -10.39 -18.19
N ALA A 183 31.79 -9.31 -18.56
CA ALA A 183 31.69 -8.73 -19.90
C ALA A 183 31.99 -9.73 -21.04
N ASP A 184 32.81 -10.75 -20.75
CA ASP A 184 33.25 -11.77 -21.71
C ASP A 184 32.39 -13.06 -21.66
N SER A 185 31.41 -13.13 -20.75
CA SER A 185 30.54 -14.30 -20.60
C SER A 185 29.46 -14.35 -21.69
N THR A 186 29.27 -15.52 -22.31
CA THR A 186 28.31 -15.75 -23.40
C THR A 186 27.04 -16.48 -22.96
N THR A 187 26.91 -16.80 -21.68
CA THR A 187 25.81 -17.60 -21.09
C THR A 187 24.43 -16.96 -21.28
N PHE A 188 24.34 -15.65 -21.54
CA PHE A 188 23.07 -14.98 -21.84
C PHE A 188 22.41 -15.50 -23.13
N ALA A 189 23.21 -15.96 -24.11
CA ALA A 189 22.71 -16.38 -25.42
C ALA A 189 21.91 -17.70 -25.35
N GLU A 190 22.17 -18.52 -24.33
CA GLU A 190 21.50 -19.81 -24.13
C GLU A 190 20.24 -19.69 -23.27
N ASN A 191 20.00 -18.53 -22.64
CA ASN A 191 18.87 -18.33 -21.74
C ASN A 191 17.54 -18.32 -22.51
N LYS A 192 16.70 -19.33 -22.26
CA LYS A 192 15.33 -19.42 -22.76
C LYS A 192 14.37 -19.11 -21.61
N PRO A 193 13.81 -17.90 -21.52
CA PRO A 193 12.91 -17.54 -20.45
C PRO A 193 11.62 -18.37 -20.51
N ASP A 194 11.02 -18.60 -19.34
CA ASP A 194 9.72 -19.25 -19.26
C ASP A 194 8.64 -18.44 -19.98
N LYS A 195 7.71 -19.13 -20.62
CA LYS A 195 6.61 -18.51 -21.37
C LYS A 195 5.77 -17.61 -20.48
N ALA A 196 5.56 -17.99 -19.22
CA ALA A 196 4.83 -17.15 -18.26
C ALA A 196 5.54 -15.81 -17.99
N ALA A 197 6.87 -15.78 -18.00
CA ALA A 197 7.63 -14.53 -17.84
C ALA A 197 7.50 -13.63 -19.08
N VAL A 198 7.48 -14.23 -20.28
CA VAL A 198 7.23 -13.50 -21.54
C VAL A 198 5.81 -12.93 -21.57
N ASP A 199 4.81 -13.72 -21.17
CA ASP A 199 3.41 -13.27 -21.13
C ASP A 199 3.21 -12.10 -20.16
N ARG A 200 3.88 -12.11 -18.99
CA ARG A 200 3.90 -10.97 -18.05
C ARG A 200 4.50 -9.71 -18.69
N LEU A 201 5.64 -9.84 -19.37
CA LEU A 201 6.27 -8.71 -20.07
C LEU A 201 5.36 -8.12 -21.14
N VAL A 202 4.72 -8.96 -21.95
CA VAL A 202 3.77 -8.53 -22.99
C VAL A 202 2.57 -7.81 -22.37
N ALA A 203 2.01 -8.35 -21.30
CA ALA A 203 0.90 -7.72 -20.58
C ALA A 203 1.29 -6.33 -20.03
N ASP A 204 2.51 -6.18 -19.50
CA ASP A 204 3.00 -4.89 -19.02
C ASP A 204 3.24 -3.87 -20.14
N LEU A 205 3.71 -4.32 -21.32
CA LEU A 205 3.84 -3.48 -22.50
C LEU A 205 2.47 -2.99 -23.00
N GLN A 206 1.49 -3.89 -23.09
CA GLN A 206 0.12 -3.57 -23.47
C GLN A 206 -0.51 -2.58 -22.49
N ARG A 207 -0.39 -2.83 -21.18
CA ARG A 207 -0.87 -1.93 -20.12
C ARG A 207 -0.24 -0.53 -20.24
N ALA A 208 1.05 -0.44 -20.54
CA ALA A 208 1.73 0.85 -20.72
C ALA A 208 1.18 1.61 -21.94
N GLU A 209 0.89 0.90 -23.03
CA GLU A 209 0.29 1.48 -24.23
C GLU A 209 -1.16 1.95 -23.99
N GLU A 210 -1.98 1.12 -23.34
CA GLU A 210 -3.36 1.47 -22.99
C GLU A 210 -3.42 2.73 -22.14
N GLN A 211 -2.56 2.85 -21.13
CA GLN A 211 -2.47 4.06 -20.30
C GLN A 211 -2.07 5.29 -21.12
N ARG A 212 -1.17 5.15 -22.09
CA ARG A 212 -0.76 6.23 -23.00
C ARG A 212 -1.95 6.66 -23.89
N LEU A 213 -2.67 5.71 -24.46
CA LEU A 213 -3.83 5.96 -25.32
C LEU A 213 -4.99 6.59 -24.53
N LYS A 214 -5.28 6.08 -23.33
CA LYS A 214 -6.29 6.62 -22.41
C LYS A 214 -6.01 8.09 -22.09
N LYS A 215 -4.79 8.43 -21.67
CA LYS A 215 -4.39 9.82 -21.39
C LYS A 215 -4.46 10.71 -22.62
N ARG A 216 -4.17 10.18 -23.81
CA ARG A 216 -4.33 10.91 -25.07
C ARG A 216 -5.81 11.20 -25.35
N LYS A 217 -6.69 10.22 -25.17
CA LYS A 217 -8.14 10.35 -25.34
C LYS A 217 -8.73 11.35 -24.36
N GLU A 218 -8.37 11.26 -23.08
CA GLU A 218 -8.81 12.20 -22.03
C GLU A 218 -8.43 13.64 -22.37
N ARG A 219 -7.19 13.89 -22.82
CA ARG A 219 -6.76 15.23 -23.26
C ARG A 219 -7.54 15.72 -24.47
N MET A 220 -7.92 14.85 -25.40
CA MET A 220 -8.73 15.25 -26.57
C MET A 220 -10.17 15.56 -26.17
N ALA A 221 -10.75 14.79 -25.24
CA ALA A 221 -12.11 15.00 -24.74
C ALA A 221 -12.27 16.30 -23.94
N GLN A 222 -11.30 16.64 -23.09
CA GLN A 222 -11.32 17.90 -22.32
C GLN A 222 -11.25 19.16 -23.21
N ASN A 223 -10.80 19.05 -24.45
CA ASN A 223 -10.61 20.22 -25.33
C ASN A 223 -11.88 20.65 -26.10
N GLY A 224 -13.09 20.25 -25.67
CA GLY A 224 -14.29 20.38 -26.50
C GLY A 224 -15.62 20.73 -25.84
N ASP A 225 -15.72 20.88 -24.52
CA ASP A 225 -17.04 20.87 -23.86
C ASP A 225 -17.50 22.23 -23.30
N ASP A 226 -16.60 23.18 -23.05
CA ASP A 226 -16.92 24.37 -22.23
C ASP A 226 -16.90 25.73 -22.97
N GLY A 227 -16.80 25.76 -24.32
CA GLY A 227 -16.65 27.04 -25.04
C GLY A 227 -17.36 27.13 -26.38
N ASP A 228 -17.49 28.37 -26.87
CA ASP A 228 -18.10 28.66 -28.18
C ASP A 228 -17.41 27.91 -29.31
N VAL A 229 -18.21 27.31 -30.18
CA VAL A 229 -17.73 26.49 -31.30
C VAL A 229 -17.17 27.41 -32.40
N THR A 230 -15.87 27.66 -32.36
CA THR A 230 -15.13 28.49 -33.33
C THR A 230 -14.63 27.70 -34.56
N TYR A 231 -15.04 26.45 -34.75
CA TYR A 231 -14.51 25.56 -35.78
C TYR A 231 -15.61 24.82 -36.56
N ILE A 232 -15.32 24.53 -37.84
CA ILE A 232 -16.24 23.78 -38.73
C ILE A 232 -15.83 22.29 -38.82
N ASN A 233 -14.53 21.98 -38.76
CA ASN A 233 -14.01 20.61 -38.83
C ASN A 233 -12.96 20.33 -37.74
N GLU A 234 -12.64 19.04 -37.52
CA GLU A 234 -11.70 18.62 -36.46
C GLU A 234 -10.26 19.13 -36.71
N LYS A 235 -9.84 19.25 -37.97
CA LYS A 235 -8.52 19.81 -38.30
C LYS A 235 -8.43 21.31 -37.98
N ASN A 236 -9.51 22.04 -38.22
CA ASN A 236 -9.69 23.46 -37.92
C ASN A 236 -9.72 23.64 -36.39
N LYS A 237 -10.40 22.75 -35.65
CA LYS A 237 -10.34 22.72 -34.18
C LYS A 237 -8.89 22.62 -33.68
N GLN A 238 -8.12 21.66 -34.19
CA GLN A 238 -6.72 21.47 -33.79
C GLN A 238 -5.84 22.67 -34.19
N PHE A 239 -6.13 23.29 -35.34
CA PHE A 239 -5.43 24.51 -35.78
C PHE A 239 -5.76 25.71 -34.89
N ASN A 240 -7.03 25.97 -34.59
CA ASN A 240 -7.47 27.02 -33.66
C ASN A 240 -6.91 26.79 -32.25
N GLN A 241 -6.83 25.54 -31.78
CA GLN A 241 -6.15 25.20 -30.52
C GLN A 241 -4.64 25.47 -30.56
N LYS A 242 -3.99 25.28 -31.71
CA LYS A 242 -2.59 25.66 -31.87
C LYS A 242 -2.46 27.18 -31.79
N LEU A 243 -3.28 27.93 -32.53
CA LEU A 243 -3.29 29.39 -32.47
C LEU A 243 -3.55 29.90 -31.06
N SER A 244 -4.50 29.29 -30.35
CA SER A 244 -4.87 29.73 -29.00
C SER A 244 -3.70 29.61 -28.03
N ARG A 245 -2.90 28.52 -28.11
CA ARG A 245 -1.71 28.32 -27.27
C ARG A 245 -0.63 29.39 -27.48
N PHE A 246 -0.44 29.86 -28.71
CA PHE A 246 0.63 30.81 -29.03
C PHE A 246 0.18 32.27 -28.93
N TYR A 247 -1.03 32.58 -29.38
CA TYR A 247 -1.48 33.96 -29.59
C TYR A 247 -2.44 34.48 -28.52
N ASN A 248 -3.14 33.63 -27.76
CA ASN A 248 -4.10 34.12 -26.75
C ASN A 248 -3.46 35.04 -25.72
N LYS A 249 -2.18 34.84 -25.41
CA LYS A 249 -1.43 35.72 -24.50
C LYS A 249 -1.35 37.15 -25.01
N TYR A 250 -1.30 37.34 -26.33
CA TYR A 250 -1.14 38.65 -26.97
C TYR A 250 -2.46 39.21 -27.50
N THR A 251 -3.46 38.36 -27.75
CA THR A 251 -4.77 38.76 -28.31
C THR A 251 -5.89 38.79 -27.28
N ALA A 252 -5.56 38.72 -25.98
CA ALA A 252 -6.54 38.76 -24.90
C ALA A 252 -7.40 40.04 -24.96
N GLU A 253 -6.78 41.22 -25.05
CA GLU A 253 -7.49 42.50 -25.12
C GLU A 253 -8.40 42.60 -26.35
N ILE A 254 -7.95 42.06 -27.49
CA ILE A 254 -8.75 42.03 -28.73
C ILE A 254 -9.98 41.13 -28.53
N ARG A 255 -9.79 39.93 -27.97
CA ARG A 255 -10.89 39.00 -27.67
C ARG A 255 -11.89 39.63 -26.71
N ASP A 256 -11.41 40.18 -25.60
CA ASP A 256 -12.27 40.82 -24.59
C ASP A 256 -13.04 42.00 -25.18
N SER A 257 -12.43 42.75 -26.10
CA SER A 257 -13.11 43.84 -26.81
C SER A 257 -14.21 43.32 -27.73
N PHE A 258 -13.98 42.20 -28.43
CA PHE A 258 -15.04 41.52 -29.20
C PHE A 258 -16.18 41.03 -28.31
N GLU A 259 -15.88 40.45 -27.16
CA GLU A 259 -16.88 39.99 -26.18
C GLU A 259 -17.66 41.16 -25.55
N ARG A 260 -17.03 42.34 -25.44
CA ARG A 260 -17.67 43.59 -24.99
C ARG A 260 -18.37 44.38 -26.12
N GLY A 261 -18.50 43.82 -27.32
CA GLY A 261 -19.22 44.49 -28.42
C GLY A 261 -18.38 45.51 -29.19
N THR A 262 -17.07 45.28 -29.31
CA THR A 262 -16.10 46.07 -30.10
C THR A 262 -15.88 47.52 -29.64
N MET A 263 -16.34 47.89 -28.43
CA MET A 263 -15.91 49.15 -27.81
C MET A 263 -14.44 49.03 -27.37
N ILE A 264 -13.65 50.02 -27.79
CA ILE A 264 -12.24 50.20 -27.40
C ILE A 264 -12.13 50.75 -25.98
#